data_AF-A0A1X1UZI0-F1
#
_entry.id   AF-A0A1X1UZI0-F1
#
_cell.length_a   1.000
_cell.length_b   1.000
_cell.length_c   1.000
_cell.angle_alpha   90.00
_cell.angle_beta   90.00
_cell.angle_gamma   90.00
#
_symmetry.space_group_name_H-M   'P 1'
#
loop_
_entity.id
_entity.type
_entity.pdbx_description
1 polymer ?
#
loop_
_entity_poly.entity_id
_entity_poly.type
_entity_poly.pdbx_seq_one_letter_code
_entity_poly.pdbx_strand_id
1 'polypeptide(L)'
;MGSGGTGGFGGARGAGTNGGVGGAGGVGGVFGNGGFGGHGGAGDLTGGGGAGGVGGAASWFGSGGVGGAGGEGAPGGNGGAGPVLIGNGGIGGLGGAGAAGGNGGAGGTLLGDGGAGGQGGTAVAGILGGLPGQGGNGGNANWFGSGGNGGQGGTGLAGTNGVNPPPSGTAGPGSTPAPVSITNNGIIGAHIIFNGANGGTGDPGGAGQTGGTGGTGGATSVTNTNTGSITGVIDMTAGSGGNGGTAGAGGNGGAGGAGGAATVTNNGSITGAVNANGGAGGNGNTGSASGGDGGAGGMGGLGQTAGNGAANGGAGGNGGAASLALGATGGNGGTGGVGGNGGHGGMFIGNGGAGGAGGTGGTGGIGAAGFAGGDGGAGGQGLNNGTGTATGGNGGLGGVGGIGGTGGTGGTGGVGGNGGGAGFIGIGGAGGTAGAGGSGGIGGIGGAGGDGGFGGAGTTTSTAATFGGAGNVGALGGNGGTGGAGGAGGTTGGSGGAGGVIGWAGANGGTGTGGTGGNGGQGGAGGNGGNGGNASTGGTVGQGGNLALGGQGGQGGAAGGPGGNSGFTGNLGVPGSNGSPGTIV
;
A
#
# COMPACT_ATOMS: atom_id res chain seq x y z
N MET A 1 -60.15 -7.04 -2.13
CA MET A 1 -59.11 -6.23 -2.81
C MET A 1 -58.15 -5.75 -1.75
N GLY A 2 -56.84 -5.81 -1.99
CA GLY A 2 -55.83 -5.39 -1.00
C GLY A 2 -54.48 -6.05 -1.22
N SER A 3 -53.40 -5.28 -1.14
CA SER A 3 -52.03 -5.78 -1.20
C SER A 3 -51.64 -6.47 0.11
N GLY A 4 -50.70 -7.42 0.02
CA GLY A 4 -50.09 -8.03 1.19
C GLY A 4 -49.32 -7.00 2.01
N GLY A 5 -49.31 -7.18 3.33
CA GLY A 5 -48.52 -6.34 4.23
C GLY A 5 -47.02 -6.54 4.04
N THR A 6 -46.22 -5.52 4.30
CA THR A 6 -44.76 -5.63 4.27
C THR A 6 -44.28 -6.46 5.45
N GLY A 7 -43.38 -7.40 5.19
CA GLY A 7 -42.70 -8.15 6.23
C GLY A 7 -41.90 -7.23 7.14
N GLY A 8 -41.92 -7.50 8.44
CA GLY A 8 -41.16 -6.71 9.41
C GLY A 8 -39.65 -6.82 9.18
N PHE A 9 -38.90 -5.76 9.47
CA PHE A 9 -37.45 -5.83 9.45
C PHE A 9 -36.94 -6.83 10.48
N GLY A 10 -35.91 -7.58 10.10
CA GLY A 10 -35.16 -8.41 11.02
C GLY A 10 -34.56 -7.55 12.13
N GLY A 11 -34.82 -7.90 13.39
CA GLY A 11 -34.27 -7.16 14.52
C GLY A 11 -32.73 -7.21 14.54
N ALA A 12 -32.09 -6.09 14.81
CA ALA A 12 -30.69 -6.05 15.20
C ALA A 12 -30.55 -6.70 16.60
N ARG A 13 -29.54 -7.56 16.78
CA ARG A 13 -29.32 -8.25 18.08
C ARG A 13 -27.93 -7.98 18.62
N GLY A 14 -27.77 -8.24 19.92
CA GLY A 14 -26.53 -8.02 20.67
C GLY A 14 -25.38 -8.92 20.24
N ALA A 15 -24.19 -8.57 20.74
CA ALA A 15 -22.92 -9.16 20.35
C ALA A 15 -22.90 -10.70 20.36
N GLY A 16 -22.33 -11.30 19.32
CA GLY A 16 -22.20 -12.75 19.17
C GLY A 16 -23.44 -13.50 18.66
N THR A 17 -24.46 -12.80 18.16
CA THR A 17 -25.67 -13.42 17.59
C THR A 17 -25.94 -12.97 16.16
N ASN A 18 -26.58 -13.85 15.37
CA ASN A 18 -26.95 -13.51 14.00
C ASN A 18 -28.10 -12.48 13.99
N GLY A 19 -28.10 -11.62 12.97
CA GLY A 19 -29.19 -10.71 12.69
C GLY A 19 -30.52 -11.44 12.47
N GLY A 20 -31.63 -10.82 12.89
CA GLY A 20 -32.96 -11.41 12.67
C GLY A 20 -33.27 -11.57 11.18
N VAL A 21 -33.88 -12.67 10.78
CA VAL A 21 -34.39 -12.83 9.40
C VAL A 21 -35.50 -11.83 9.15
N GLY A 22 -35.51 -11.23 7.96
CA GLY A 22 -36.59 -10.35 7.53
C GLY A 22 -37.91 -11.11 7.43
N GLY A 23 -39.00 -10.50 7.90
CA GLY A 23 -40.33 -11.08 7.81
C GLY A 23 -40.74 -11.31 6.36
N ALA A 24 -41.49 -12.38 6.09
CA ALA A 24 -42.08 -12.58 4.77
C ALA A 24 -43.13 -11.50 4.47
N GLY A 25 -43.20 -11.10 3.20
CA GLY A 25 -44.30 -10.27 2.72
C GLY A 25 -45.63 -11.03 2.78
N GLY A 26 -46.69 -10.34 3.15
CA GLY A 26 -48.04 -10.90 3.16
C GLY A 26 -48.53 -11.28 1.78
N VAL A 27 -49.46 -12.22 1.70
CA VAL A 27 -50.09 -12.62 0.44
C VAL A 27 -51.09 -11.54 0.00
N GLY A 28 -51.06 -11.16 -1.28
CA GLY A 28 -52.03 -10.24 -1.87
C GLY A 28 -53.42 -10.86 -1.96
N GLY A 29 -54.48 -10.06 -1.78
CA GLY A 29 -55.85 -10.50 -1.98
C GLY A 29 -56.18 -10.82 -3.45
N VAL A 30 -57.46 -11.07 -3.75
CA VAL A 30 -57.92 -11.40 -5.13
C VAL A 30 -57.43 -10.39 -6.18
N PHE A 31 -57.51 -9.10 -5.87
CA PHE A 31 -56.82 -8.04 -6.59
C PHE A 31 -55.85 -7.37 -5.62
N GLY A 32 -54.56 -7.64 -5.79
CA GLY A 32 -53.54 -7.09 -4.91
C GLY A 32 -52.18 -7.75 -5.10
N ASN A 33 -51.15 -6.92 -5.02
CA ASN A 33 -49.76 -7.39 -5.06
C ASN A 33 -49.41 -8.11 -3.75
N GLY A 34 -48.46 -9.03 -3.83
CA GLY A 34 -47.78 -9.53 -2.65
C GLY A 34 -47.00 -8.43 -1.93
N GLY A 35 -46.92 -8.54 -0.61
CA GLY A 35 -46.18 -7.59 0.22
C GLY A 35 -44.68 -7.70 0.04
N PHE A 36 -43.94 -6.64 0.34
CA PHE A 36 -42.48 -6.69 0.33
C PHE A 36 -41.95 -7.58 1.46
N GLY A 37 -40.89 -8.34 1.19
CA GLY A 37 -40.12 -9.00 2.22
C GLY A 37 -39.35 -7.99 3.06
N GLY A 38 -39.32 -8.18 4.37
CA GLY A 38 -38.54 -7.33 5.28
C GLY A 38 -37.03 -7.50 5.04
N HIS A 39 -36.24 -6.47 5.27
CA HIS A 39 -34.78 -6.62 5.23
C HIS A 39 -34.28 -7.46 6.40
N GLY A 40 -33.23 -8.24 6.16
CA GLY A 40 -32.51 -8.92 7.21
C GLY A 40 -31.87 -7.93 8.17
N GLY A 41 -31.84 -8.29 9.45
CA GLY A 41 -31.20 -7.48 10.49
C GLY A 41 -29.69 -7.45 10.34
N ALA A 42 -29.07 -6.38 10.81
CA ALA A 42 -27.62 -6.30 10.93
C ALA A 42 -27.09 -7.37 11.89
N GLY A 43 -25.95 -7.98 11.54
CA GLY A 43 -25.14 -8.81 12.43
C GLY A 43 -24.10 -7.96 13.19
N ASP A 44 -23.29 -8.60 14.02
CA ASP A 44 -22.10 -8.02 14.68
C ASP A 44 -20.82 -8.67 14.09
N LEU A 45 -19.63 -8.16 14.38
CA LEU A 45 -18.33 -8.60 13.84
C LEU A 45 -18.07 -10.12 13.92
N THR A 46 -18.82 -10.85 14.76
CA THR A 46 -18.71 -12.30 14.96
C THR A 46 -19.95 -13.12 14.51
N GLY A 47 -21.08 -12.47 14.21
CA GLY A 47 -22.35 -13.12 13.85
C GLY A 47 -22.90 -12.54 12.54
N GLY A 48 -23.26 -13.41 11.59
CA GLY A 48 -23.76 -12.98 10.28
C GLY A 48 -25.10 -12.23 10.38
N GLY A 49 -25.38 -11.38 9.42
CA GLY A 49 -26.67 -10.72 9.25
C GLY A 49 -27.83 -11.70 9.03
N GLY A 50 -29.05 -11.18 9.10
CA GLY A 50 -30.24 -11.96 8.80
C GLY A 50 -30.47 -12.10 7.30
N ALA A 51 -31.04 -13.21 6.85
CA ALA A 51 -31.51 -13.31 5.47
C ALA A 51 -32.65 -12.31 5.21
N GLY A 52 -32.73 -11.83 3.97
CA GLY A 52 -33.87 -11.03 3.54
C GLY A 52 -35.15 -11.85 3.53
N GLY A 53 -36.26 -11.23 3.92
CA GLY A 53 -37.58 -11.86 3.88
C GLY A 53 -38.02 -12.13 2.45
N VAL A 54 -38.72 -13.24 2.24
CA VAL A 54 -39.30 -13.57 0.92
C VAL A 54 -40.45 -12.59 0.62
N GLY A 55 -40.53 -12.12 -0.61
CA GLY A 55 -41.67 -11.32 -1.06
C GLY A 55 -42.97 -12.13 -1.04
N GLY A 56 -44.08 -11.50 -0.69
CA GLY A 56 -45.37 -12.15 -0.64
C GLY A 56 -45.85 -12.57 -2.03
N ALA A 57 -46.63 -13.64 -2.11
CA ALA A 57 -47.26 -14.03 -3.38
C ALA A 57 -48.48 -13.14 -3.70
N ALA A 58 -48.77 -12.95 -4.99
CA ALA A 58 -50.09 -12.47 -5.42
C ALA A 58 -51.04 -13.65 -5.63
N SER A 59 -52.35 -13.42 -5.47
CA SER A 59 -53.34 -14.52 -5.53
C SER A 59 -53.94 -14.71 -6.93
N TRP A 60 -54.80 -13.79 -7.40
CA TRP A 60 -55.51 -13.94 -8.69
C TRP A 60 -55.10 -12.88 -9.71
N PHE A 61 -54.98 -11.63 -9.28
CA PHE A 61 -54.45 -10.52 -10.06
C PHE A 61 -53.48 -9.68 -9.22
N GLY A 62 -52.39 -9.19 -9.82
CA GLY A 62 -51.36 -8.39 -9.15
C GLY A 62 -49.97 -8.95 -9.38
N SER A 63 -48.95 -8.41 -8.73
CA SER A 63 -47.56 -8.89 -8.84
C SER A 63 -47.06 -9.50 -7.53
N GLY A 64 -46.14 -10.45 -7.63
CA GLY A 64 -45.38 -10.89 -6.46
C GLY A 64 -44.62 -9.73 -5.81
N GLY A 65 -44.45 -9.80 -4.49
CA GLY A 65 -43.73 -8.80 -3.72
C GLY A 65 -42.22 -8.91 -3.94
N VAL A 66 -41.50 -7.80 -3.80
CA VAL A 66 -40.02 -7.80 -3.86
C VAL A 66 -39.47 -8.45 -2.60
N GLY A 67 -38.44 -9.28 -2.75
CA GLY A 67 -37.71 -9.87 -1.63
C GLY A 67 -36.87 -8.83 -0.88
N GLY A 68 -36.74 -8.99 0.43
CA GLY A 68 -35.94 -8.08 1.25
C GLY A 68 -34.44 -8.23 0.99
N ALA A 69 -33.66 -7.16 1.15
CA ALA A 69 -32.21 -7.27 1.20
C ALA A 69 -31.73 -8.14 2.38
N GLY A 70 -30.67 -8.91 2.17
CA GLY A 70 -29.95 -9.60 3.24
C GLY A 70 -29.10 -8.64 4.06
N GLY A 71 -28.92 -8.95 5.35
CA GLY A 71 -27.89 -8.34 6.18
C GLY A 71 -26.49 -8.84 5.80
N GLU A 72 -25.45 -8.28 6.41
CA GLU A 72 -24.05 -8.64 6.15
C GLU A 72 -23.81 -10.16 6.14
N GLY A 73 -23.19 -10.71 5.09
CA GLY A 73 -22.95 -12.16 5.00
C GLY A 73 -24.22 -13.01 4.81
N ALA A 74 -25.39 -12.41 4.60
CA ALA A 74 -26.65 -13.11 4.44
C ALA A 74 -27.35 -12.85 3.10
N PRO A 75 -28.03 -13.86 2.54
CA PRO A 75 -28.61 -13.76 1.22
C PRO A 75 -29.82 -12.84 1.17
N GLY A 76 -30.06 -12.28 0.00
CA GLY A 76 -31.31 -11.58 -0.31
C GLY A 76 -32.50 -12.53 -0.30
N GLY A 77 -33.67 -12.02 0.08
CA GLY A 77 -34.92 -12.76 0.04
C GLY A 77 -35.37 -12.98 -1.39
N ASN A 78 -35.99 -14.12 -1.68
CA ASN A 78 -36.56 -14.36 -3.00
C ASN A 78 -37.75 -13.44 -3.26
N GLY A 79 -37.97 -13.07 -4.52
CA GLY A 79 -39.19 -12.42 -4.94
C GLY A 79 -40.40 -13.34 -4.81
N GLY A 80 -41.54 -12.76 -4.49
CA GLY A 80 -42.80 -13.50 -4.36
C GLY A 80 -43.32 -13.99 -5.70
N ALA A 81 -44.07 -15.08 -5.71
CA ALA A 81 -44.70 -15.58 -6.92
C ALA A 81 -45.80 -14.62 -7.42
N GLY A 82 -45.92 -14.52 -8.74
CA GLY A 82 -47.06 -13.91 -9.42
C GLY A 82 -48.35 -14.72 -9.21
N PRO A 83 -49.49 -14.17 -9.61
CA PRO A 83 -50.80 -14.72 -9.31
C PRO A 83 -51.23 -15.81 -10.30
N VAL A 84 -52.37 -16.44 -10.06
CA VAL A 84 -52.91 -17.46 -10.97
C VAL A 84 -53.21 -16.87 -12.36
N LEU A 85 -53.89 -15.73 -12.47
CA LEU A 85 -54.36 -15.25 -13.77
C LEU A 85 -53.38 -14.30 -14.44
N ILE A 86 -53.24 -13.07 -13.93
CA ILE A 86 -52.44 -12.04 -14.62
C ILE A 86 -51.55 -11.29 -13.63
N GLY A 87 -50.24 -11.38 -13.87
CA GLY A 87 -49.25 -10.48 -13.31
C GLY A 87 -47.90 -11.13 -13.04
N ASN A 88 -46.93 -10.31 -12.67
CA ASN A 88 -45.52 -10.69 -12.72
C ASN A 88 -45.01 -11.25 -11.38
N GLY A 89 -43.91 -11.97 -11.44
CA GLY A 89 -43.14 -12.35 -10.27
C GLY A 89 -42.44 -11.16 -9.63
N GLY A 90 -42.21 -11.24 -8.33
CA GLY A 90 -41.48 -10.23 -7.57
C GLY A 90 -39.99 -10.27 -7.84
N ILE A 91 -39.32 -9.13 -7.69
CA ILE A 91 -37.85 -9.05 -7.84
C ILE A 91 -37.19 -9.67 -6.59
N GLY A 92 -36.08 -10.37 -6.77
CA GLY A 92 -35.25 -10.86 -5.67
C GLY A 92 -34.50 -9.74 -4.95
N GLY A 93 -34.35 -9.87 -3.64
CA GLY A 93 -33.65 -8.91 -2.80
C GLY A 93 -32.14 -8.91 -3.02
N LEU A 94 -31.47 -7.80 -2.69
CA LEU A 94 -30.02 -7.70 -2.73
C LEU A 94 -29.37 -8.63 -1.69
N GLY A 95 -28.27 -9.28 -2.06
CA GLY A 95 -27.42 -9.98 -1.10
C GLY A 95 -26.68 -8.97 -0.22
N GLY A 96 -26.55 -9.26 1.07
CA GLY A 96 -25.64 -8.49 1.93
C GLY A 96 -24.18 -8.81 1.62
N ALA A 97 -23.24 -8.12 2.27
CA ALA A 97 -21.80 -8.25 2.01
C ALA A 97 -21.35 -9.72 1.81
N GLY A 98 -20.76 -10.01 0.65
CA GLY A 98 -20.27 -11.33 0.23
C GLY A 98 -21.33 -12.40 -0.04
N ALA A 99 -22.62 -12.10 0.17
CA ALA A 99 -23.70 -13.08 0.08
C ALA A 99 -24.52 -12.96 -1.20
N ALA A 100 -25.19 -14.05 -1.57
CA ALA A 100 -25.92 -14.13 -2.83
C ALA A 100 -27.17 -13.23 -2.84
N GLY A 101 -27.51 -12.72 -4.02
CA GLY A 101 -28.79 -12.09 -4.28
C GLY A 101 -29.94 -13.10 -4.23
N GLY A 102 -31.13 -12.63 -3.87
CA GLY A 102 -32.35 -13.43 -3.88
C GLY A 102 -32.79 -13.74 -5.32
N ASN A 103 -33.42 -14.89 -5.52
CA ASN A 103 -33.97 -15.23 -6.83
C ASN A 103 -35.24 -14.42 -7.12
N GLY A 104 -35.52 -14.14 -8.39
CA GLY A 104 -36.79 -13.60 -8.81
C GLY A 104 -37.94 -14.60 -8.63
N GLY A 105 -39.13 -14.08 -8.36
CA GLY A 105 -40.34 -14.88 -8.24
C GLY A 105 -40.85 -15.36 -9.59
N ALA A 106 -41.56 -16.49 -9.60
CA ALA A 106 -42.21 -16.97 -10.81
C ALA A 106 -43.30 -15.98 -11.29
N GLY A 107 -43.49 -15.85 -12.60
CA GLY A 107 -44.59 -15.10 -13.19
C GLY A 107 -45.95 -15.76 -12.94
N GLY A 108 -47.01 -15.04 -13.27
CA GLY A 108 -48.37 -15.54 -13.11
C GLY A 108 -48.66 -16.78 -13.96
N THR A 109 -49.58 -17.63 -13.51
CA THR A 109 -49.74 -18.95 -14.15
C THR A 109 -50.27 -18.87 -15.57
N LEU A 110 -51.25 -17.99 -15.83
CA LEU A 110 -51.77 -17.74 -17.17
C LEU A 110 -50.92 -16.69 -17.91
N LEU A 111 -50.84 -15.46 -17.41
CA LEU A 111 -50.09 -14.39 -18.07
C LEU A 111 -49.21 -13.65 -17.06
N GLY A 112 -47.90 -13.64 -17.28
CA GLY A 112 -47.01 -12.86 -16.42
C GLY A 112 -45.53 -13.17 -16.59
N ASP A 113 -44.72 -12.14 -16.48
CA ASP A 113 -43.28 -12.25 -16.54
C ASP A 113 -42.71 -12.74 -15.20
N GLY A 114 -41.60 -13.47 -15.26
CA GLY A 114 -40.80 -13.76 -14.08
C GLY A 114 -40.13 -12.50 -13.52
N GLY A 115 -39.92 -12.48 -12.20
CA GLY A 115 -39.21 -11.38 -11.55
C GLY A 115 -37.71 -11.45 -11.79
N ALA A 116 -37.02 -10.30 -11.76
CA ALA A 116 -35.57 -10.29 -11.85
C ALA A 116 -34.91 -10.84 -10.56
N GLY A 117 -33.73 -11.45 -10.69
CA GLY A 117 -32.89 -11.81 -9.55
C GLY A 117 -32.19 -10.58 -8.95
N GLY A 118 -31.92 -10.65 -7.65
CA GLY A 118 -31.21 -9.61 -6.91
C GLY A 118 -29.70 -9.66 -7.16
N GLN A 119 -29.01 -8.54 -7.00
CA GLN A 119 -27.55 -8.49 -7.10
C GLN A 119 -26.89 -9.20 -5.90
N GLY A 120 -25.77 -9.86 -6.15
CA GLY A 120 -24.89 -10.38 -5.11
C GLY A 120 -24.15 -9.27 -4.38
N GLY A 121 -23.90 -9.46 -3.09
CA GLY A 121 -23.24 -8.47 -2.26
C GLY A 121 -21.73 -8.38 -2.54
N THR A 122 -21.19 -7.18 -2.33
CA THR A 122 -19.75 -6.91 -2.47
C THR A 122 -18.94 -7.66 -1.43
N ALA A 123 -17.76 -8.13 -1.79
CA ALA A 123 -16.87 -8.80 -0.87
C ALA A 123 -16.35 -7.85 0.22
N VAL A 124 -16.31 -8.33 1.46
CA VAL A 124 -15.80 -7.59 2.62
C VAL A 124 -14.88 -8.49 3.43
N ALA A 125 -13.72 -7.97 3.85
CA ALA A 125 -12.76 -8.72 4.64
C ALA A 125 -13.39 -9.27 5.93
N GLY A 126 -13.15 -10.54 6.23
CA GLY A 126 -13.72 -11.21 7.41
C GLY A 126 -15.16 -11.72 7.26
N ILE A 127 -15.90 -11.32 6.21
CA ILE A 127 -17.25 -11.79 5.93
C ILE A 127 -17.21 -12.86 4.83
N LEU A 128 -17.72 -14.06 5.11
CA LEU A 128 -17.74 -15.20 4.17
C LEU A 128 -16.37 -15.45 3.48
N GLY A 129 -15.28 -15.28 4.24
CA GLY A 129 -13.91 -15.45 3.73
C GLY A 129 -13.43 -14.36 2.77
N GLY A 130 -14.11 -13.21 2.69
CA GLY A 130 -13.77 -12.15 1.74
C GLY A 130 -14.20 -12.44 0.30
N LEU A 131 -15.16 -13.36 0.11
CA LEU A 131 -15.69 -13.73 -1.19
C LEU A 131 -16.87 -12.83 -1.56
N PRO A 132 -17.05 -12.51 -2.86
CA PRO A 132 -18.22 -11.79 -3.33
C PRO A 132 -19.44 -12.72 -3.45
N GLY A 133 -20.63 -12.12 -3.37
CA GLY A 133 -21.89 -12.81 -3.59
C GLY A 133 -22.15 -13.13 -5.05
N GLN A 134 -22.85 -14.24 -5.32
CA GLN A 134 -23.44 -14.46 -6.64
C GLN A 134 -24.71 -13.64 -6.85
N GLY A 135 -24.99 -13.28 -8.10
CA GLY A 135 -26.30 -12.76 -8.46
C GLY A 135 -27.39 -13.82 -8.32
N GLY A 136 -28.59 -13.40 -7.91
CA GLY A 136 -29.76 -14.26 -7.86
C GLY A 136 -30.26 -14.62 -9.25
N ASN A 137 -30.88 -15.79 -9.41
CA ASN A 137 -31.46 -16.18 -10.69
C ASN A 137 -32.75 -15.41 -10.96
N GLY A 138 -33.06 -15.15 -12.22
CA GLY A 138 -34.36 -14.65 -12.64
C GLY A 138 -35.45 -15.70 -12.45
N GLY A 139 -36.66 -15.24 -12.18
CA GLY A 139 -37.84 -16.09 -12.05
C GLY A 139 -38.35 -16.56 -13.40
N ASN A 140 -38.99 -17.74 -13.43
CA ASN A 140 -39.57 -18.29 -14.65
C ASN A 140 -40.97 -17.72 -14.89
N ALA A 141 -41.35 -17.45 -16.13
CA ALA A 141 -42.74 -17.32 -16.53
C ALA A 141 -43.39 -18.71 -16.69
N ASN A 142 -44.73 -18.77 -16.67
CA ASN A 142 -45.46 -20.04 -16.69
C ASN A 142 -46.10 -20.35 -18.05
N TRP A 143 -47.33 -19.91 -18.37
CA TRP A 143 -47.93 -20.22 -19.68
C TRP A 143 -47.57 -19.20 -20.75
N PHE A 144 -47.75 -17.92 -20.43
CA PHE A 144 -47.39 -16.80 -21.28
C PHE A 144 -46.63 -15.75 -20.46
N GLY A 145 -45.58 -15.19 -21.05
CA GLY A 145 -44.75 -14.17 -20.41
C GLY A 145 -43.26 -14.46 -20.56
N SER A 146 -42.45 -13.47 -20.28
CA SER A 146 -41.00 -13.55 -20.37
C SER A 146 -40.36 -13.97 -19.05
N GLY A 147 -39.26 -14.71 -19.10
CA GLY A 147 -38.46 -14.99 -17.92
C GLY A 147 -37.80 -13.74 -17.37
N GLY A 148 -37.60 -13.69 -16.06
CA GLY A 148 -36.92 -12.59 -15.40
C GLY A 148 -35.41 -12.61 -15.63
N ASN A 149 -34.76 -11.44 -15.59
CA ASN A 149 -33.31 -11.36 -15.74
C ASN A 149 -32.58 -11.87 -14.48
N GLY A 150 -31.41 -12.48 -14.65
CA GLY A 150 -30.51 -12.78 -13.55
C GLY A 150 -29.86 -11.52 -12.97
N GLY A 151 -29.51 -11.59 -11.68
CA GLY A 151 -28.85 -10.51 -10.96
C GLY A 151 -27.34 -10.46 -11.24
N GLN A 152 -26.73 -9.30 -11.04
CA GLN A 152 -25.28 -9.14 -11.16
C GLN A 152 -24.54 -9.81 -10.00
N GLY A 153 -23.36 -10.39 -10.26
CA GLY A 153 -22.44 -10.82 -9.21
C GLY A 153 -21.81 -9.66 -8.44
N GLY A 154 -21.41 -9.89 -7.19
CA GLY A 154 -20.80 -8.88 -6.33
C GLY A 154 -19.36 -8.53 -6.72
N THR A 155 -18.89 -7.35 -6.32
CA THR A 155 -17.50 -6.93 -6.57
C THR A 155 -16.52 -7.68 -5.68
N GLY A 156 -15.35 -8.04 -6.21
CA GLY A 156 -14.28 -8.69 -5.46
C GLY A 156 -13.63 -7.79 -4.40
N LEU A 157 -12.95 -8.40 -3.44
CA LEU A 157 -12.33 -7.70 -2.31
C LEU A 157 -11.12 -6.88 -2.76
N ALA A 158 -10.96 -5.65 -2.28
CA ALA A 158 -9.73 -4.90 -2.54
C ALA A 158 -8.53 -5.54 -1.82
N GLY A 159 -7.39 -5.56 -2.49
CA GLY A 159 -6.12 -6.00 -1.89
C GLY A 159 -5.67 -5.03 -0.80
N THR A 160 -5.07 -5.57 0.26
CA THR A 160 -4.53 -4.77 1.36
C THR A 160 -3.31 -3.97 0.91
N ASN A 161 -3.14 -2.74 1.38
CA ASN A 161 -1.91 -1.99 1.13
C ASN A 161 -0.71 -2.67 1.79
N GLY A 162 0.45 -2.61 1.15
CA GLY A 162 1.71 -3.00 1.74
C GLY A 162 2.06 -2.06 2.90
N VAL A 163 2.58 -2.64 3.99
CA VAL A 163 3.02 -1.88 5.16
C VAL A 163 4.39 -2.39 5.57
N ASN A 164 5.36 -1.49 5.69
CA ASN A 164 6.67 -1.82 6.26
C ASN A 164 6.53 -1.88 7.79
N PRO A 165 7.00 -2.95 8.46
CA PRO A 165 6.92 -3.03 9.91
C PRO A 165 7.83 -1.96 10.54
N PRO A 166 7.37 -1.24 11.59
CA PRO A 166 8.22 -0.32 12.33
C PRO A 166 9.25 -1.09 13.17
N PRO A 167 10.45 -0.53 13.40
CA PRO A 167 11.42 -1.13 14.30
C PRO A 167 10.87 -1.29 15.72
N SER A 168 11.25 -2.36 16.41
CA SER A 168 10.77 -2.73 17.76
C SER A 168 11.60 -2.13 18.91
N GLY A 169 12.72 -1.46 18.60
CA GLY A 169 13.62 -0.84 19.58
C GLY A 169 15.00 -0.54 18.97
N THR A 170 15.96 -0.14 19.82
CA THR A 170 17.35 0.16 19.43
C THR A 170 18.31 -0.58 20.35
N ALA A 171 19.36 -1.18 19.78
CA ALA A 171 20.39 -1.88 20.56
C ALA A 171 21.28 -0.93 21.37
N GLY A 172 22.14 -1.50 22.23
CA GLY A 172 23.01 -0.77 23.13
C GLY A 172 23.99 0.17 22.40
N PRO A 173 24.28 1.36 22.97
CA PRO A 173 25.25 2.26 22.39
C PRO A 173 26.68 1.73 22.56
N GLY A 174 27.56 2.13 21.64
CA GLY A 174 28.98 1.86 21.75
C GLY A 174 29.63 2.59 22.93
N SER A 175 30.79 2.10 23.37
CA SER A 175 31.51 2.68 24.50
C SER A 175 31.97 4.11 24.23
N THR A 176 31.86 4.97 25.23
CA THR A 176 32.42 6.33 25.21
C THR A 176 33.64 6.39 26.13
N PRO A 177 34.86 6.56 25.59
CA PRO A 177 36.07 6.63 26.40
C PRO A 177 36.14 7.89 27.26
N ALA A 178 36.83 7.79 28.40
CA ALA A 178 37.12 8.93 29.26
C ALA A 178 38.06 9.93 28.55
N PRO A 179 37.95 11.23 28.87
CA PRO A 179 38.84 12.24 28.30
C PRO A 179 40.27 12.10 28.80
N VAL A 180 41.23 12.49 27.97
CA VAL A 180 42.65 12.59 28.32
C VAL A 180 43.01 14.06 28.47
N SER A 181 43.58 14.45 29.61
CA SER A 181 43.88 15.86 29.89
C SER A 181 45.29 16.09 30.43
N ILE A 182 45.86 17.24 30.09
CA ILE A 182 47.09 17.77 30.66
C ILE A 182 46.76 19.08 31.38
N THR A 183 47.19 19.19 32.64
CA THR A 183 47.18 20.46 33.38
C THR A 183 48.62 20.92 33.55
N ASN A 184 49.00 22.02 32.89
CA ASN A 184 50.34 22.57 32.93
C ASN A 184 50.45 23.70 33.97
N ASN A 185 51.35 23.51 34.95
CA ASN A 185 51.69 24.49 35.98
C ASN A 185 53.17 24.90 35.94
N GLY A 186 53.91 24.49 34.92
CA GLY A 186 55.35 24.73 34.76
C GLY A 186 55.75 24.95 33.30
N ILE A 187 56.93 24.48 32.89
CA ILE A 187 57.44 24.66 31.53
C ILE A 187 57.30 23.37 30.72
N ILE A 188 56.58 23.42 29.60
CA ILE A 188 56.59 22.38 28.58
C ILE A 188 57.46 22.87 27.42
N GLY A 189 58.72 22.43 27.41
CA GLY A 189 59.68 22.70 26.32
C GLY A 189 59.87 21.53 25.35
N ALA A 190 59.40 20.33 25.71
CA ALA A 190 59.47 19.14 24.86
C ALA A 190 58.32 19.09 23.85
N HIS A 191 58.45 18.22 22.84
CA HIS A 191 57.33 17.83 21.98
C HIS A 191 56.48 16.77 22.70
N ILE A 192 55.19 17.05 22.86
CA ILE A 192 54.22 16.15 23.49
C ILE A 192 53.19 15.73 22.45
N ILE A 193 52.88 14.45 22.39
CA ILE A 193 51.82 13.88 21.55
C ILE A 193 50.89 13.08 22.45
N PHE A 194 49.59 13.32 22.39
CA PHE A 194 48.62 12.47 23.07
C PHE A 194 47.26 12.45 22.38
N ASN A 195 46.65 11.27 22.41
CA ASN A 195 45.50 10.96 21.58
C ASN A 195 44.34 10.48 22.47
N GLY A 196 43.13 10.92 22.14
CA GLY A 196 41.90 10.39 22.71
C GLY A 196 41.62 9.00 22.14
N ALA A 197 41.00 8.13 22.95
CA ALA A 197 40.55 6.83 22.49
C ALA A 197 39.28 6.95 21.63
N ASN A 198 39.13 6.08 20.63
CA ASN A 198 37.95 6.08 19.77
C ASN A 198 36.72 5.53 20.49
N GLY A 199 35.54 6.05 20.14
CA GLY A 199 34.27 5.49 20.55
C GLY A 199 34.08 4.07 20.02
N GLY A 200 33.48 3.19 20.83
CA GLY A 200 33.13 1.85 20.42
C GLY A 200 32.01 1.85 19.37
N THR A 201 31.96 0.83 18.53
CA THR A 201 30.82 0.63 17.63
C THR A 201 29.56 0.34 18.42
N GLY A 202 28.40 0.78 17.93
CA GLY A 202 27.11 0.40 18.50
C GLY A 202 26.86 -1.10 18.41
N ASP A 203 26.07 -1.64 19.34
CA ASP A 203 25.75 -3.06 19.35
C ASP A 203 24.87 -3.44 18.15
N PRO A 204 24.99 -4.66 17.60
CA PRO A 204 24.10 -5.13 16.55
C PRO A 204 22.66 -5.27 17.08
N GLY A 205 21.68 -4.87 16.25
CA GLY A 205 20.26 -5.06 16.52
C GLY A 205 19.84 -6.53 16.50
N GLY A 206 18.97 -6.93 17.42
CA GLY A 206 18.19 -8.17 17.31
C GLY A 206 17.08 -8.06 16.26
N ALA A 207 16.34 -9.15 15.99
CA ALA A 207 15.22 -9.11 15.02
C ALA A 207 14.22 -7.97 15.33
N GLY A 208 13.93 -7.16 14.31
CA GLY A 208 13.11 -5.95 14.38
C GLY A 208 13.79 -4.74 15.01
N GLN A 209 14.98 -4.87 15.61
CA GLN A 209 15.64 -3.76 16.30
C GLN A 209 16.60 -2.99 15.41
N THR A 210 16.61 -1.68 15.58
CA THR A 210 17.60 -0.76 15.06
C THR A 210 18.96 -1.06 15.68
N GLY A 211 20.02 -0.97 14.88
CA GLY A 211 21.39 -1.07 15.38
C GLY A 211 21.69 0.01 16.43
N GLY A 212 22.58 -0.29 17.37
CA GLY A 212 22.96 0.64 18.43
C GLY A 212 23.67 1.88 17.90
N THR A 213 23.62 2.99 18.63
CA THR A 213 24.37 4.19 18.24
C THR A 213 25.86 3.98 18.52
N GLY A 214 26.73 4.51 17.65
CA GLY A 214 28.16 4.53 17.93
C GLY A 214 28.48 5.37 19.18
N GLY A 215 29.50 4.95 19.92
CA GLY A 215 30.00 5.68 21.07
C GLY A 215 30.69 6.98 20.67
N THR A 216 30.71 7.96 21.56
CA THR A 216 31.42 9.22 21.29
C THR A 216 32.92 9.03 21.45
N GLY A 217 33.70 9.71 20.61
CA GLY A 217 35.15 9.70 20.70
C GLY A 217 35.67 10.41 21.96
N GLY A 218 36.73 9.88 22.55
CA GLY A 218 37.35 10.44 23.75
C GLY A 218 37.94 11.82 23.48
N ALA A 219 37.56 12.79 24.30
CA ALA A 219 38.09 14.15 24.20
C ALA A 219 39.55 14.22 24.67
N THR A 220 40.28 15.20 24.15
CA THR A 220 41.62 15.57 24.62
C THR A 220 41.60 17.02 25.07
N SER A 221 42.20 17.35 26.22
CA SER A 221 42.29 18.74 26.68
C SER A 221 43.66 19.14 27.23
N VAL A 222 44.03 20.41 27.01
CA VAL A 222 45.18 21.05 27.67
C VAL A 222 44.67 22.25 28.45
N THR A 223 44.97 22.28 29.74
CA THR A 223 44.75 23.46 30.59
C THR A 223 46.11 24.04 30.96
N ASN A 224 46.49 25.17 30.36
CA ASN A 224 47.69 25.91 30.71
C ASN A 224 47.34 26.97 31.76
N THR A 225 47.83 26.80 32.98
CA THR A 225 47.52 27.72 34.09
C THR A 225 48.31 29.02 33.96
N ASN A 226 48.00 30.00 34.82
CA ASN A 226 48.66 31.31 34.85
C ASN A 226 50.18 31.26 35.12
N THR A 227 50.69 30.18 35.73
CA THR A 227 52.13 29.95 35.91
C THR A 227 52.74 29.07 34.83
N GLY A 228 51.91 28.54 33.92
CA GLY A 228 52.33 27.63 32.87
C GLY A 228 52.90 28.34 31.64
N SER A 229 53.97 27.76 31.09
CA SER A 229 54.60 28.18 29.84
C SER A 229 54.76 27.00 28.88
N ILE A 230 54.21 27.11 27.67
CA ILE A 230 54.38 26.14 26.59
C ILE A 230 55.29 26.77 25.53
N THR A 231 56.53 26.30 25.49
CA THR A 231 57.55 26.75 24.52
C THR A 231 57.84 25.68 23.46
N GLY A 232 57.52 24.41 23.74
CA GLY A 232 57.63 23.28 22.82
C GLY A 232 56.41 23.10 21.91
N VAL A 233 56.23 21.89 21.37
CA VAL A 233 55.10 21.54 20.51
C VAL A 233 54.16 20.60 21.26
N ILE A 234 52.86 20.79 21.12
CA ILE A 234 51.85 19.83 21.59
C ILE A 234 50.96 19.44 20.42
N ASP A 235 50.93 18.16 20.07
CA ASP A 235 49.97 17.59 19.14
C ASP A 235 48.92 16.79 19.91
N MET A 236 47.68 17.24 19.86
CA MET A 236 46.55 16.56 20.49
C MET A 236 45.50 16.20 19.45
N THR A 237 45.11 14.94 19.44
CA THR A 237 44.08 14.42 18.52
C THR A 237 43.01 13.72 19.33
N ALA A 238 41.78 14.20 19.27
CA ALA A 238 40.67 13.56 19.93
C ALA A 238 40.23 12.29 19.19
N GLY A 239 39.64 11.35 19.92
CA GLY A 239 39.20 10.07 19.37
C GLY A 239 38.06 10.24 18.38
N SER A 240 37.98 9.36 17.38
CA SER A 240 36.83 9.33 16.47
C SER A 240 35.59 8.77 17.17
N GLY A 241 34.41 9.15 16.71
CA GLY A 241 33.17 8.47 17.06
C GLY A 241 33.14 7.04 16.51
N GLY A 242 32.46 6.15 17.22
CA GLY A 242 32.24 4.78 16.78
C GLY A 242 31.20 4.71 15.67
N ASN A 243 31.27 3.69 14.83
CA ASN A 243 30.22 3.46 13.83
C ASN A 243 28.93 2.97 14.49
N GLY A 244 27.80 3.19 13.83
CA GLY A 244 26.54 2.59 14.22
C GLY A 244 26.55 1.07 14.12
N GLY A 245 25.80 0.42 15.01
CA GLY A 245 25.60 -1.01 15.01
C GLY A 245 24.83 -1.49 13.78
N THR A 246 25.04 -2.74 13.39
CA THR A 246 24.31 -3.33 12.27
C THR A 246 22.84 -3.47 12.60
N ALA A 247 21.97 -3.21 11.63
CA ALA A 247 20.54 -3.45 11.76
C ALA A 247 20.23 -4.93 12.01
N GLY A 248 19.29 -5.22 12.91
CA GLY A 248 18.69 -6.55 12.96
C GLY A 248 17.69 -6.76 11.84
N ALA A 249 17.23 -7.99 11.60
CA ALA A 249 16.26 -8.28 10.53
C ALA A 249 15.00 -7.39 10.63
N GLY A 250 14.77 -6.51 9.65
CA GLY A 250 13.63 -5.59 9.62
C GLY A 250 13.82 -4.31 10.44
N GLY A 251 15.00 -4.10 11.01
CA GLY A 251 15.38 -2.90 11.75
C GLY A 251 16.20 -1.92 10.92
N ASN A 252 16.36 -0.72 11.46
CA ASN A 252 17.15 0.35 10.85
C ASN A 252 18.65 0.21 11.18
N GLY A 253 19.50 0.82 10.37
CA GLY A 253 20.91 0.93 10.69
C GLY A 253 21.15 1.82 11.92
N GLY A 254 22.14 1.47 12.74
CA GLY A 254 22.53 2.32 13.87
C GLY A 254 23.16 3.63 13.41
N ALA A 255 22.95 4.71 14.16
CA ALA A 255 23.59 5.98 13.90
C ALA A 255 25.06 5.97 14.35
N GLY A 256 25.92 6.72 13.66
CA GLY A 256 27.31 6.93 14.07
C GLY A 256 27.44 7.82 15.32
N GLY A 257 28.48 7.60 16.11
CA GLY A 257 28.82 8.40 17.28
C GLY A 257 29.53 9.70 16.91
N ALA A 258 29.44 10.71 17.77
CA ALA A 258 30.16 11.96 17.57
C ALA A 258 31.68 11.80 17.79
N GLY A 259 32.48 12.56 17.04
CA GLY A 259 33.91 12.69 17.28
C GLY A 259 34.22 13.45 18.56
N GLY A 260 35.33 13.13 19.21
CA GLY A 260 35.78 13.80 20.42
C GLY A 260 36.28 15.21 20.16
N ALA A 261 36.20 16.08 21.16
CA ALA A 261 36.75 17.43 21.09
C ALA A 261 38.21 17.48 21.53
N ALA A 262 39.05 18.24 20.82
CA ALA A 262 40.39 18.62 21.23
C ALA A 262 40.38 20.09 21.65
N THR A 263 40.60 20.39 22.93
CA THR A 263 40.45 21.76 23.46
C THR A 263 41.65 22.25 24.26
N VAL A 264 41.98 23.53 24.09
CA VAL A 264 43.03 24.20 24.85
C VAL A 264 42.45 25.40 25.59
N THR A 265 42.59 25.39 26.92
CA THR A 265 42.31 26.52 27.79
C THR A 265 43.62 27.13 28.23
N ASN A 266 43.89 28.39 27.87
CA ASN A 266 45.15 29.07 28.18
C ASN A 266 44.94 30.29 29.08
N ASN A 267 45.56 30.25 30.25
CA ASN A 267 45.65 31.36 31.21
C ASN A 267 47.10 31.81 31.42
N GLY A 268 48.06 31.14 30.80
CA GLY A 268 49.51 31.41 30.88
C GLY A 268 50.10 31.82 29.54
N SER A 269 51.37 31.47 29.30
CA SER A 269 52.08 31.80 28.06
C SER A 269 52.18 30.60 27.13
N ILE A 270 51.85 30.81 25.85
CA ILE A 270 52.11 29.85 24.77
C ILE A 270 52.93 30.58 23.71
N THR A 271 54.21 30.23 23.58
CA THR A 271 55.09 30.71 22.51
C THR A 271 55.40 29.61 21.50
N GLY A 272 55.27 28.36 21.91
CA GLY A 272 55.33 27.19 21.05
C GLY A 272 54.04 26.93 20.26
N ALA A 273 53.96 25.76 19.60
CA ALA A 273 52.82 25.39 18.78
C ALA A 273 51.93 24.36 19.50
N VAL A 274 50.62 24.56 19.47
CA VAL A 274 49.65 23.59 19.98
C VAL A 274 48.64 23.29 18.89
N ASN A 275 48.73 22.08 18.33
CA ASN A 275 47.86 21.60 17.26
C ASN A 275 46.73 20.77 17.87
N ALA A 276 45.49 21.20 17.65
CA ALA A 276 44.29 20.56 18.19
C ALA A 276 43.43 20.00 17.06
N ASN A 277 43.36 18.67 16.96
CA ASN A 277 42.57 17.96 15.96
C ASN A 277 41.34 17.32 16.63
N GLY A 278 40.15 17.79 16.27
CA GLY A 278 38.90 17.14 16.63
C GLY A 278 38.77 15.76 15.97
N GLY A 279 38.12 14.83 16.65
CA GLY A 279 37.91 13.47 16.13
C GLY A 279 36.87 13.44 15.01
N ALA A 280 36.99 12.52 14.06
CA ALA A 280 35.95 12.32 13.06
C ALA A 280 34.66 11.73 13.69
N GLY A 281 33.50 12.04 13.14
CA GLY A 281 32.25 11.35 13.47
C GLY A 281 32.26 9.93 12.90
N GLY A 282 31.58 9.01 13.57
CA GLY A 282 31.41 7.64 13.12
C GLY A 282 30.37 7.54 12.00
N ASN A 283 30.46 6.51 11.16
CA ASN A 283 29.49 6.30 10.10
C ASN A 283 28.20 5.69 10.65
N GLY A 284 27.06 6.08 10.07
CA GLY A 284 25.82 5.33 10.22
C GLY A 284 25.88 4.01 9.47
N ASN A 285 25.13 3.01 9.94
CA ASN A 285 25.07 1.69 9.32
C ASN A 285 23.91 1.59 8.32
N THR A 286 23.95 0.62 7.42
CA THR A 286 22.87 0.38 6.47
C THR A 286 21.65 -0.23 7.17
N GLY A 287 20.46 0.00 6.59
CA GLY A 287 19.27 -0.77 6.93
C GLY A 287 19.46 -2.28 6.68
N SER A 288 18.62 -3.11 7.30
CA SER A 288 18.74 -4.56 7.19
C SER A 288 18.39 -5.10 5.81
N ALA A 289 18.85 -6.30 5.46
CA ALA A 289 18.50 -6.97 4.20
C ALA A 289 16.99 -7.29 4.06
N SER A 290 16.24 -7.31 5.18
CA SER A 290 14.79 -7.56 5.18
C SER A 290 13.96 -6.28 5.40
N GLY A 291 14.57 -5.11 5.20
CA GLY A 291 13.93 -3.80 5.33
C GLY A 291 14.49 -2.97 6.47
N GLY A 292 14.50 -1.65 6.30
CA GLY A 292 14.95 -0.68 7.29
C GLY A 292 15.65 0.54 6.67
N ASP A 293 15.57 1.66 7.37
CA ASP A 293 16.24 2.90 7.00
C ASP A 293 17.75 2.82 7.31
N GLY A 294 18.53 3.67 6.65
CA GLY A 294 19.93 3.87 6.99
C GLY A 294 20.10 4.70 8.28
N GLY A 295 21.15 4.43 9.03
CA GLY A 295 21.52 5.23 10.20
C GLY A 295 22.20 6.54 9.82
N ALA A 296 21.99 7.60 10.58
CA ALA A 296 22.68 8.88 10.35
C ALA A 296 24.17 8.77 10.70
N GLY A 297 25.01 9.56 10.01
CA GLY A 297 26.41 9.76 10.37
C GLY A 297 26.58 10.63 11.61
N GLY A 298 27.63 10.37 12.39
CA GLY A 298 27.97 11.15 13.57
C GLY A 298 28.62 12.49 13.23
N MET A 299 28.46 13.49 14.09
CA MET A 299 29.13 14.78 13.89
C MET A 299 30.64 14.69 14.16
N GLY A 300 31.43 15.46 13.43
CA GLY A 300 32.84 15.67 13.71
C GLY A 300 33.07 16.50 14.97
N GLY A 301 34.19 16.24 15.64
CA GLY A 301 34.58 16.88 16.89
C GLY A 301 35.23 18.26 16.70
N LEU A 302 35.14 19.10 17.72
CA LEU A 302 35.78 20.42 17.76
C LEU A 302 37.31 20.28 17.85
N GLY A 303 38.04 21.04 17.04
CA GLY A 303 39.45 21.35 17.28
C GLY A 303 39.58 22.78 17.77
N GLN A 304 40.08 23.01 18.98
CA GLN A 304 40.24 24.33 19.58
C GLN A 304 41.65 24.51 20.18
N THR A 305 42.36 25.56 19.76
CA THR A 305 43.68 25.91 20.29
C THR A 305 43.83 27.40 20.58
N ALA A 306 44.61 27.74 21.61
CA ALA A 306 45.00 29.12 21.97
C ALA A 306 46.45 29.46 21.67
N GLY A 307 47.17 28.55 20.99
CA GLY A 307 48.58 28.70 20.65
C GLY A 307 48.82 29.13 19.20
N ASN A 308 50.08 29.01 18.78
CA ASN A 308 50.52 29.34 17.42
C ASN A 308 50.34 28.16 16.43
N GLY A 309 49.68 27.07 16.86
CA GLY A 309 49.47 25.84 16.06
C GLY A 309 48.14 25.82 15.31
N ALA A 310 47.77 24.67 14.73
CA ALA A 310 46.55 24.51 13.94
C ALA A 310 45.36 24.00 14.78
N ALA A 311 44.17 24.55 14.55
CA ALA A 311 42.91 24.03 15.05
C ALA A 311 42.11 23.38 13.91
N ASN A 312 41.97 22.06 13.92
CA ASN A 312 41.28 21.32 12.86
C ASN A 312 40.03 20.64 13.43
N GLY A 313 38.86 20.98 12.91
CA GLY A 313 37.64 20.23 13.19
C GLY A 313 37.66 18.85 12.54
N GLY A 314 37.07 17.86 13.21
CA GLY A 314 36.95 16.51 12.66
C GLY A 314 35.94 16.43 11.53
N ALA A 315 36.10 15.49 10.60
CA ALA A 315 35.10 15.26 9.56
C ALA A 315 33.81 14.66 10.15
N GLY A 316 32.66 14.94 9.54
CA GLY A 316 31.41 14.23 9.83
C GLY A 316 31.42 12.82 9.25
N GLY A 317 30.73 11.90 9.92
CA GLY A 317 30.56 10.52 9.44
C GLY A 317 29.53 10.44 8.32
N ASN A 318 29.65 9.44 7.45
CA ASN A 318 28.67 9.21 6.39
C ASN A 318 27.38 8.60 6.94
N GLY A 319 26.25 8.95 6.33
CA GLY A 319 24.99 8.27 6.54
C GLY A 319 24.99 6.88 5.90
N GLY A 320 24.31 5.93 6.53
CA GLY A 320 24.10 4.60 6.00
C GLY A 320 23.07 4.58 4.89
N ALA A 321 23.22 3.69 3.91
CA ALA A 321 22.19 3.49 2.89
C ALA A 321 20.95 2.82 3.49
N ALA A 322 19.80 3.08 2.88
CA ALA A 322 18.59 2.32 3.10
C ALA A 322 18.77 0.83 2.76
N SER A 323 17.82 0.01 3.19
CA SER A 323 17.73 -1.38 2.74
C SER A 323 17.60 -1.49 1.21
N LEU A 324 18.24 -2.52 0.65
CA LEU A 324 18.00 -2.96 -0.73
C LEU A 324 16.68 -3.73 -0.87
N ALA A 325 16.04 -4.12 0.24
CA ALA A 325 14.72 -4.71 0.22
C ALA A 325 13.71 -3.72 -0.35
N LEU A 326 12.82 -4.25 -1.18
CA LEU A 326 11.67 -3.51 -1.65
C LEU A 326 10.77 -3.14 -0.47
N GLY A 327 10.09 -2.00 -0.55
CA GLY A 327 8.92 -1.78 0.29
C GLY A 327 7.94 -2.95 0.19
N ALA A 328 7.16 -3.19 1.25
CA ALA A 328 6.19 -4.27 1.27
C ALA A 328 5.23 -4.19 0.07
N THR A 329 5.00 -5.33 -0.57
CA THR A 329 4.12 -5.42 -1.74
C THR A 329 2.66 -5.26 -1.34
N GLY A 330 1.88 -4.57 -2.17
CA GLY A 330 0.43 -4.56 -2.03
C GLY A 330 -0.16 -5.95 -2.23
N GLY A 331 -1.22 -6.28 -1.48
CA GLY A 331 -1.98 -7.51 -1.62
C GLY A 331 -2.79 -7.53 -2.92
N ASN A 332 -3.09 -8.71 -3.43
CA ASN A 332 -3.89 -8.86 -4.64
C ASN A 332 -5.38 -8.61 -4.37
N GLY A 333 -6.08 -8.09 -5.38
CA GLY A 333 -7.53 -8.01 -5.36
C GLY A 333 -8.19 -9.38 -5.49
N GLY A 334 -9.34 -9.57 -4.85
CA GLY A 334 -10.17 -10.76 -4.93
C GLY A 334 -10.97 -10.85 -6.23
N THR A 335 -11.39 -12.05 -6.59
CA THR A 335 -12.22 -12.29 -7.80
C THR A 335 -13.60 -11.68 -7.65
N GLY A 336 -14.24 -11.29 -8.75
CA GLY A 336 -15.64 -10.88 -8.79
C GLY A 336 -16.62 -12.06 -8.72
N GLY A 337 -17.84 -11.80 -8.24
CA GLY A 337 -18.89 -12.79 -8.08
C GLY A 337 -19.51 -13.23 -9.41
N VAL A 338 -20.08 -14.42 -9.47
CA VAL A 338 -20.74 -14.92 -10.69
C VAL A 338 -22.12 -14.27 -10.84
N GLY A 339 -22.52 -13.96 -12.07
CA GLY A 339 -23.87 -13.47 -12.37
C GLY A 339 -24.93 -14.57 -12.27
N GLY A 340 -26.15 -14.21 -11.87
CA GLY A 340 -27.27 -15.16 -11.79
C GLY A 340 -27.80 -15.56 -13.16
N ASN A 341 -28.39 -16.73 -13.29
CA ASN A 341 -28.99 -17.16 -14.56
C ASN A 341 -30.31 -16.42 -14.82
N GLY A 342 -30.67 -16.20 -16.07
CA GLY A 342 -31.99 -15.73 -16.47
C GLY A 342 -33.05 -16.82 -16.30
N GLY A 343 -34.28 -16.41 -16.01
CA GLY A 343 -35.43 -17.31 -15.89
C GLY A 343 -35.97 -17.75 -17.26
N HIS A 344 -36.69 -18.86 -17.28
CA HIS A 344 -37.33 -19.39 -18.47
C HIS A 344 -38.56 -18.57 -18.88
N GLY A 345 -38.77 -18.41 -20.19
CA GLY A 345 -40.02 -17.88 -20.76
C GLY A 345 -41.18 -18.86 -20.58
N GLY A 346 -42.41 -18.33 -20.68
CA GLY A 346 -43.63 -19.13 -20.53
C GLY A 346 -43.78 -20.17 -21.63
N MET A 347 -44.32 -21.34 -21.28
CA MET A 347 -44.41 -22.54 -22.10
C MET A 347 -44.93 -22.33 -23.52
N PHE A 348 -45.91 -21.45 -23.73
CA PHE A 348 -46.53 -21.24 -25.04
C PHE A 348 -45.92 -20.06 -25.79
N ILE A 349 -45.90 -18.88 -25.16
CA ILE A 349 -45.30 -17.67 -25.73
C ILE A 349 -44.52 -16.95 -24.65
N GLY A 350 -43.22 -16.81 -24.85
CA GLY A 350 -42.36 -16.21 -23.84
C GLY A 350 -40.90 -16.20 -24.22
N ASN A 351 -40.28 -15.03 -24.08
CA ASN A 351 -38.83 -14.93 -24.21
C ASN A 351 -38.15 -15.41 -22.92
N GLY A 352 -36.95 -15.96 -23.03
CA GLY A 352 -36.12 -16.21 -21.86
C GLY A 352 -35.58 -14.91 -21.27
N GLY A 353 -35.35 -14.89 -19.96
CA GLY A 353 -34.71 -13.77 -19.27
C GLY A 353 -33.22 -13.73 -19.54
N ALA A 354 -32.63 -12.53 -19.55
CA ALA A 354 -31.19 -12.39 -19.72
C ALA A 354 -30.43 -12.91 -18.50
N GLY A 355 -29.26 -13.50 -18.71
CA GLY A 355 -28.32 -13.79 -17.63
C GLY A 355 -27.75 -12.52 -17.00
N GLY A 356 -27.47 -12.58 -15.71
CA GLY A 356 -26.87 -11.48 -14.97
C GLY A 356 -25.38 -11.32 -15.29
N ALA A 357 -24.89 -10.09 -15.26
CA ALA A 357 -23.47 -9.85 -15.48
C ALA A 357 -22.61 -10.39 -14.32
N GLY A 358 -21.38 -10.82 -14.62
CA GLY A 358 -20.39 -11.10 -13.60
C GLY A 358 -20.01 -9.85 -12.82
N GLY A 359 -19.61 -10.02 -11.56
CA GLY A 359 -19.09 -8.96 -10.71
C GLY A 359 -17.69 -8.52 -11.13
N THR A 360 -17.33 -7.28 -10.84
CA THR A 360 -15.98 -6.77 -11.12
C THR A 360 -14.97 -7.39 -10.16
N GLY A 361 -13.73 -7.62 -10.64
CA GLY A 361 -12.63 -7.98 -9.76
C GLY A 361 -12.27 -6.84 -8.79
N GLY A 362 -11.73 -7.20 -7.63
CA GLY A 362 -11.25 -6.24 -6.64
C GLY A 362 -9.98 -5.52 -7.10
N THR A 363 -9.77 -4.29 -6.66
CA THR A 363 -8.55 -3.55 -6.97
C THR A 363 -7.35 -4.13 -6.23
N GLY A 364 -6.15 -4.10 -6.81
CA GLY A 364 -4.92 -4.44 -6.11
C GLY A 364 -4.56 -3.39 -5.05
N GLY A 365 -3.89 -3.82 -3.98
CA GLY A 365 -3.42 -2.94 -2.91
C GLY A 365 -2.20 -2.11 -3.33
N ILE A 366 -2.01 -0.95 -2.69
CA ILE A 366 -0.86 -0.07 -2.97
C ILE A 366 0.42 -0.65 -2.35
N GLY A 367 1.56 -0.54 -3.02
CA GLY A 367 2.86 -0.91 -2.45
C GLY A 367 3.35 0.08 -1.37
N ALA A 368 4.06 -0.39 -0.35
CA ALA A 368 4.62 0.47 0.69
C ALA A 368 5.76 1.35 0.15
N ALA A 369 6.03 2.48 0.81
CA ALA A 369 7.18 3.31 0.47
C ALA A 369 8.51 2.55 0.64
N GLY A 370 9.54 2.98 -0.08
CA GLY A 370 10.91 2.53 0.14
C GLY A 370 11.49 3.13 1.42
N PHE A 371 12.53 2.50 1.94
CA PHE A 371 13.21 2.95 3.17
C PHE A 371 14.11 4.16 2.90
N ALA A 372 14.24 5.07 3.86
CA ALA A 372 15.07 6.26 3.71
C ALA A 372 16.56 5.95 3.91
N GLY A 373 17.42 6.68 3.20
CA GLY A 373 18.85 6.72 3.53
C GLY A 373 19.10 7.60 4.76
N GLY A 374 20.20 7.35 5.47
CA GLY A 374 20.61 8.16 6.62
C GLY A 374 21.35 9.43 6.19
N ASP A 375 21.20 10.51 6.94
CA ASP A 375 21.90 11.77 6.67
C ASP A 375 23.39 11.67 7.02
N GLY A 376 24.23 12.44 6.32
CA GLY A 376 25.62 12.65 6.67
C GLY A 376 25.76 13.55 7.90
N GLY A 377 26.73 13.23 8.76
CA GLY A 377 27.04 14.03 9.95
C GLY A 377 27.70 15.36 9.57
N ALA A 378 27.46 16.41 10.37
CA ALA A 378 28.15 17.68 10.17
C ALA A 378 29.65 17.58 10.52
N GLY A 379 30.48 18.36 9.85
CA GLY A 379 31.88 18.55 10.20
C GLY A 379 32.04 19.36 11.49
N GLY A 380 33.08 19.03 12.25
CA GLY A 380 33.46 19.73 13.46
C GLY A 380 34.06 21.10 13.18
N GLN A 381 33.95 22.02 14.13
CA GLN A 381 34.54 23.36 13.98
C GLN A 381 36.05 23.33 14.26
N GLY A 382 36.79 24.21 13.59
CA GLY A 382 38.16 24.58 13.94
C GLY A 382 38.15 25.99 14.55
N LEU A 383 38.68 26.14 15.76
CA LEU A 383 38.71 27.41 16.49
C LEU A 383 40.11 27.71 17.05
N ASN A 384 40.71 28.80 16.60
CA ASN A 384 42.01 29.26 17.06
C ASN A 384 41.91 30.64 17.70
N ASN A 385 42.09 30.73 19.02
CA ASN A 385 42.13 32.01 19.74
C ASN A 385 43.56 32.59 19.90
N GLY A 386 44.56 31.95 19.30
CA GLY A 386 45.95 32.41 19.21
C GLY A 386 46.30 32.97 17.83
N THR A 387 47.53 32.70 17.37
CA THR A 387 48.08 33.24 16.10
C THR A 387 48.18 32.21 14.98
N GLY A 388 47.76 30.97 15.23
CA GLY A 388 47.83 29.89 14.24
C GLY A 388 46.57 29.74 13.40
N THR A 389 46.49 28.67 12.59
CA THR A 389 45.41 28.46 11.63
C THR A 389 44.18 27.80 12.24
N ALA A 390 43.03 27.95 11.57
CA ALA A 390 41.81 27.21 11.90
C ALA A 390 41.13 26.65 10.65
N THR A 391 40.84 25.35 10.65
CA THR A 391 40.19 24.63 9.56
C THR A 391 38.99 23.87 10.09
N GLY A 392 37.80 24.15 9.57
CA GLY A 392 36.62 23.33 9.84
C GLY A 392 36.68 21.97 9.15
N GLY A 393 36.09 20.95 9.76
CA GLY A 393 36.00 19.62 9.17
C GLY A 393 34.96 19.54 8.07
N ASN A 394 35.13 18.64 7.11
CA ASN A 394 34.12 18.41 6.07
C ASN A 394 32.90 17.68 6.65
N GLY A 395 31.72 17.88 6.08
CA GLY A 395 30.54 17.07 6.43
C GLY A 395 30.67 15.61 5.97
N GLY A 396 29.68 14.76 6.27
CA GLY A 396 29.57 13.40 5.74
C GLY A 396 28.70 13.31 4.49
N LEU A 397 28.83 12.24 3.72
CA LEU A 397 27.91 11.94 2.62
C LEU A 397 26.57 11.43 3.16
N GLY A 398 25.47 11.74 2.47
CA GLY A 398 24.18 11.11 2.72
C GLY A 398 24.12 9.65 2.23
N GLY A 399 23.15 8.88 2.72
CA GLY A 399 22.89 7.50 2.32
C GLY A 399 21.83 7.37 1.23
N VAL A 400 21.97 6.41 0.31
CA VAL A 400 21.01 6.21 -0.79
C VAL A 400 19.67 5.69 -0.27
N GLY A 401 18.56 6.16 -0.85
CA GLY A 401 17.20 5.70 -0.53
C GLY A 401 16.84 4.34 -1.16
N GLY A 402 15.91 3.62 -0.54
CA GLY A 402 15.46 2.28 -0.91
C GLY A 402 14.33 2.28 -1.95
N ILE A 403 14.10 1.15 -2.62
CA ILE A 403 13.10 1.06 -3.68
C ILE A 403 11.69 0.84 -3.09
N GLY A 404 10.68 1.53 -3.62
CA GLY A 404 9.28 1.37 -3.20
C GLY A 404 8.70 -0.01 -3.55
N GLY A 405 7.70 -0.45 -2.79
CA GLY A 405 7.01 -1.74 -2.93
C GLY A 405 6.23 -1.88 -4.23
N THR A 406 6.08 -3.09 -4.75
CA THR A 406 5.21 -3.31 -5.91
C THR A 406 3.75 -3.15 -5.52
N GLY A 407 2.93 -2.57 -6.40
CA GLY A 407 1.48 -2.66 -6.27
C GLY A 407 0.98 -4.10 -6.42
N GLY A 408 -0.12 -4.45 -5.75
CA GLY A 408 -0.75 -5.76 -5.87
C GLY A 408 -1.49 -5.93 -7.19
N THR A 409 -1.69 -7.16 -7.65
CA THR A 409 -2.43 -7.38 -8.90
C THR A 409 -3.93 -7.15 -8.68
N GLY A 410 -4.62 -6.63 -9.68
CA GLY A 410 -6.09 -6.61 -9.66
C GLY A 410 -6.68 -8.02 -9.67
N GLY A 411 -7.86 -8.19 -9.08
CA GLY A 411 -8.59 -9.46 -9.07
C GLY A 411 -9.26 -9.75 -10.41
N THR A 412 -9.54 -11.02 -10.70
CA THR A 412 -10.23 -11.37 -11.95
C THR A 412 -11.70 -11.01 -11.89
N GLY A 413 -12.29 -10.64 -13.03
CA GLY A 413 -13.74 -10.47 -13.14
C GLY A 413 -14.50 -11.79 -12.93
N GLY A 414 -15.75 -11.71 -12.50
CA GLY A 414 -16.64 -12.86 -12.36
C GLY A 414 -17.20 -13.35 -13.69
N VAL A 415 -17.66 -14.59 -13.74
CA VAL A 415 -18.32 -15.17 -14.93
C VAL A 415 -19.75 -14.62 -15.05
N GLY A 416 -20.22 -14.41 -16.28
CA GLY A 416 -21.62 -14.03 -16.52
C GLY A 416 -22.59 -15.20 -16.37
N GLY A 417 -23.81 -14.94 -15.92
CA GLY A 417 -24.86 -15.96 -15.80
C GLY A 417 -25.47 -16.33 -17.15
N ASN A 418 -26.00 -17.54 -17.27
CA ASN A 418 -26.61 -18.02 -18.53
C ASN A 418 -27.97 -17.36 -18.77
N GLY A 419 -28.32 -17.14 -20.04
CA GLY A 419 -29.67 -16.73 -20.42
C GLY A 419 -30.68 -17.86 -20.24
N GLY A 420 -31.91 -17.51 -19.90
CA GLY A 420 -33.01 -18.47 -19.76
C GLY A 420 -33.53 -18.96 -21.10
N GLY A 421 -34.05 -20.19 -21.15
CA GLY A 421 -34.70 -20.72 -22.36
C GLY A 421 -36.05 -20.05 -22.65
N ALA A 422 -36.41 -19.91 -23.92
CA ALA A 422 -37.74 -19.46 -24.34
C ALA A 422 -38.82 -20.56 -24.24
N GLY A 423 -40.07 -20.13 -24.37
CA GLY A 423 -41.23 -21.00 -24.60
C GLY A 423 -41.30 -21.60 -25.99
N PHE A 424 -42.42 -22.23 -26.33
CA PHE A 424 -42.66 -22.79 -27.66
C PHE A 424 -42.50 -21.75 -28.77
N ILE A 425 -43.03 -20.53 -28.55
CA ILE A 425 -42.76 -19.34 -29.36
C ILE A 425 -42.00 -18.34 -28.49
N GLY A 426 -40.82 -17.92 -28.92
CA GLY A 426 -40.04 -16.93 -28.19
C GLY A 426 -38.54 -17.01 -28.43
N ILE A 427 -37.86 -15.93 -28.07
CA ILE A 427 -36.42 -15.78 -28.22
C ILE A 427 -35.75 -16.13 -26.89
N GLY A 428 -34.72 -16.97 -26.92
CA GLY A 428 -33.94 -17.31 -25.74
C GLY A 428 -33.27 -16.06 -25.14
N GLY A 429 -33.11 -16.03 -23.83
CA GLY A 429 -32.48 -14.90 -23.15
C GLY A 429 -31.00 -14.78 -23.51
N ALA A 430 -30.48 -13.56 -23.63
CA ALA A 430 -29.05 -13.36 -23.82
C ALA A 430 -28.27 -13.83 -22.58
N GLY A 431 -27.08 -14.40 -22.78
CA GLY A 431 -26.15 -14.67 -21.69
C GLY A 431 -25.62 -13.36 -21.09
N GLY A 432 -25.37 -13.36 -19.79
CA GLY A 432 -24.78 -12.21 -19.09
C GLY A 432 -23.33 -12.01 -19.48
N THR A 433 -22.89 -10.76 -19.57
CA THR A 433 -21.47 -10.45 -19.82
C THR A 433 -20.63 -10.85 -18.61
N ALA A 434 -19.42 -11.34 -18.84
CA ALA A 434 -18.47 -11.52 -17.74
C ALA A 434 -18.09 -10.16 -17.12
N GLY A 435 -17.74 -10.16 -15.85
CA GLY A 435 -17.28 -8.98 -15.13
C GLY A 435 -15.91 -8.51 -15.60
N ALA A 436 -15.66 -7.21 -15.47
CA ALA A 436 -14.33 -6.66 -15.73
C ALA A 436 -13.32 -7.09 -14.65
N GLY A 437 -12.05 -7.23 -15.04
CA GLY A 437 -10.95 -7.37 -14.08
C GLY A 437 -10.78 -6.12 -13.24
N GLY A 438 -10.30 -6.28 -12.00
CA GLY A 438 -9.97 -5.16 -11.12
C GLY A 438 -8.71 -4.43 -11.58
N SER A 439 -8.56 -3.15 -11.25
CA SER A 439 -7.33 -2.43 -11.55
C SER A 439 -6.17 -2.94 -10.70
N GLY A 440 -4.96 -2.90 -11.25
CA GLY A 440 -3.74 -3.12 -10.47
C GLY A 440 -3.52 -2.03 -9.43
N GLY A 441 -2.83 -2.37 -8.35
CA GLY A 441 -2.44 -1.44 -7.29
C GLY A 441 -1.31 -0.51 -7.73
N ILE A 442 -1.25 0.68 -7.16
CA ILE A 442 -0.17 1.63 -7.44
C ILE A 442 1.12 1.16 -6.76
N GLY A 443 2.27 1.32 -7.43
CA GLY A 443 3.57 1.07 -6.83
C GLY A 443 3.89 2.07 -5.70
N GLY A 444 4.63 1.63 -4.69
CA GLY A 444 5.07 2.48 -3.59
C GLY A 444 6.07 3.54 -4.01
N ILE A 445 6.09 4.68 -3.33
CA ILE A 445 7.06 5.74 -3.59
C ILE A 445 8.46 5.26 -3.16
N GLY A 446 9.50 5.62 -3.90
CA GLY A 446 10.88 5.34 -3.48
C GLY A 446 11.25 6.09 -2.19
N GLY A 447 12.17 5.53 -1.40
CA GLY A 447 12.66 6.16 -0.18
C GLY A 447 13.49 7.41 -0.47
N ALA A 448 13.46 8.40 0.41
CA ALA A 448 14.31 9.58 0.26
C ALA A 448 15.79 9.20 0.38
N GLY A 449 16.64 9.88 -0.40
CA GLY A 449 18.08 9.87 -0.14
C GLY A 449 18.39 10.76 1.07
N GLY A 450 19.42 10.40 1.82
CA GLY A 450 19.89 11.18 2.97
C GLY A 450 20.58 12.48 2.53
N ASP A 451 20.43 13.51 3.36
CA ASP A 451 21.09 14.79 3.15
C ASP A 451 22.61 14.68 3.39
N GLY A 452 23.37 15.49 2.70
CA GLY A 452 24.80 15.64 2.94
C GLY A 452 25.06 16.50 4.18
N GLY A 453 26.10 16.16 4.93
CA GLY A 453 26.50 16.89 6.12
C GLY A 453 27.03 18.28 5.82
N PHE A 454 26.73 19.22 6.71
CA PHE A 454 27.30 20.57 6.68
C PHE A 454 28.81 20.54 6.94
N GLY A 455 29.55 21.45 6.30
CA GLY A 455 30.95 21.71 6.65
C GLY A 455 31.05 22.49 7.97
N GLY A 456 32.08 22.19 8.76
CA GLY A 456 32.38 22.88 10.01
C GLY A 456 32.99 24.26 9.77
N ALA A 457 32.76 25.19 10.69
CA ALA A 457 33.34 26.53 10.59
C ALA A 457 34.84 26.55 10.95
N GLY A 458 35.62 27.42 10.30
CA GLY A 458 36.99 27.77 10.69
C GLY A 458 37.03 29.18 11.26
N THR A 459 37.53 29.35 12.49
CA THR A 459 37.44 30.63 13.21
C THR A 459 38.76 31.02 13.87
N THR A 460 39.24 32.23 13.62
CA THR A 460 40.42 32.83 14.28
C THR A 460 40.08 34.17 14.93
N THR A 461 40.80 34.53 16.00
CA THR A 461 40.77 35.88 16.60
C THR A 461 41.91 36.79 16.11
N SER A 462 42.84 36.25 15.33
CA SER A 462 43.99 36.96 14.74
C SER A 462 43.90 37.01 13.21
N THR A 463 44.86 37.67 12.54
CA THR A 463 44.97 37.73 11.06
C THR A 463 45.44 36.42 10.41
N ALA A 464 45.43 35.31 11.15
CA ALA A 464 45.85 34.01 10.67
C ALA A 464 44.87 33.40 9.67
N ALA A 465 45.37 32.48 8.83
CA ALA A 465 44.58 31.86 7.78
C ALA A 465 43.45 30.98 8.36
N THR A 466 42.25 31.12 7.78
CA THR A 466 41.07 30.34 8.14
C THR A 466 40.38 29.73 6.96
N PHE A 467 39.92 28.51 7.16
CA PHE A 467 39.27 27.69 6.14
C PHE A 467 38.01 27.05 6.72
N GLY A 468 36.86 27.29 6.11
CA GLY A 468 35.66 26.52 6.39
C GLY A 468 35.76 25.11 5.77
N GLY A 469 35.20 24.11 6.44
CA GLY A 469 35.10 22.76 5.89
C GLY A 469 34.08 22.70 4.75
N ALA A 470 34.27 21.78 3.81
CA ALA A 470 33.29 21.57 2.75
C ALA A 470 32.02 20.89 3.30
N GLY A 471 30.87 21.34 2.84
CA GLY A 471 29.65 20.54 2.93
C GLY A 471 29.70 19.42 1.91
N ASN A 472 29.05 18.30 2.20
CA ASN A 472 29.08 17.13 1.33
C ASN A 472 27.78 16.91 0.58
N VAL A 473 27.85 16.11 -0.48
CA VAL A 473 26.72 15.83 -1.37
C VAL A 473 25.68 14.99 -0.62
N GLY A 474 24.40 15.30 -0.84
CA GLY A 474 23.32 14.38 -0.48
C GLY A 474 23.33 13.12 -1.35
N ALA A 475 22.42 12.21 -1.10
CA ALA A 475 22.36 10.95 -1.82
C ALA A 475 21.12 10.82 -2.70
N LEU A 476 21.22 9.94 -3.70
CA LEU A 476 20.13 9.65 -4.62
C LEU A 476 18.91 9.09 -3.86
N GLY A 477 17.72 9.58 -4.22
CA GLY A 477 16.47 8.98 -3.79
C GLY A 477 16.26 7.59 -4.42
N GLY A 478 15.61 6.70 -3.71
CA GLY A 478 15.29 5.37 -4.22
C GLY A 478 14.27 5.41 -5.36
N ASN A 479 14.29 4.41 -6.23
CA ASN A 479 13.32 4.32 -7.31
C ASN A 479 11.91 4.00 -6.77
N GLY A 480 10.88 4.46 -7.48
CA GLY A 480 9.52 4.04 -7.22
C GLY A 480 9.31 2.55 -7.50
N GLY A 481 8.40 1.93 -6.76
CA GLY A 481 7.97 0.56 -6.99
C GLY A 481 7.17 0.42 -8.28
N THR A 482 7.19 -0.78 -8.88
CA THR A 482 6.37 -1.04 -10.06
C THR A 482 4.88 -1.08 -9.72
N GLY A 483 4.04 -0.61 -10.62
CA GLY A 483 2.60 -0.80 -10.50
C GLY A 483 2.23 -2.28 -10.60
N GLY A 484 1.14 -2.66 -9.93
CA GLY A 484 0.57 -4.00 -10.04
C GLY A 484 -0.10 -4.22 -11.39
N ALA A 485 -0.11 -5.45 -11.88
CA ALA A 485 -0.84 -5.77 -13.11
C ALA A 485 -2.36 -5.62 -12.90
N GLY A 486 -3.07 -5.23 -13.95
CA GLY A 486 -4.53 -5.31 -13.97
C GLY A 486 -5.00 -6.76 -13.89
N GLY A 487 -6.15 -6.98 -13.24
CA GLY A 487 -6.78 -8.29 -13.20
C GLY A 487 -7.31 -8.70 -14.58
N ALA A 488 -7.32 -10.00 -14.87
CA ALA A 488 -7.95 -10.48 -16.09
C ALA A 488 -9.47 -10.24 -16.05
N GLY A 489 -10.06 -10.00 -17.23
CA GLY A 489 -11.52 -10.03 -17.34
C GLY A 489 -12.09 -11.41 -17.00
N GLY A 490 -13.38 -11.48 -16.67
CA GLY A 490 -14.07 -12.75 -16.47
C GLY A 490 -13.92 -13.65 -17.69
N THR A 491 -13.51 -14.89 -17.46
CA THR A 491 -13.00 -15.83 -18.48
C THR A 491 -14.03 -16.22 -19.53
N THR A 492 -15.32 -16.10 -19.23
CA THR A 492 -16.40 -16.38 -20.19
C THR A 492 -17.65 -15.59 -19.79
N GLY A 493 -18.40 -15.09 -20.77
CA GLY A 493 -19.78 -14.69 -20.53
C GLY A 493 -20.68 -15.91 -20.35
N GLY A 494 -21.93 -15.69 -19.96
CA GLY A 494 -22.90 -16.77 -19.91
C GLY A 494 -23.30 -17.25 -21.32
N SER A 495 -23.72 -18.50 -21.43
CA SER A 495 -24.33 -18.98 -22.67
C SER A 495 -25.69 -18.32 -22.90
N GLY A 496 -26.04 -18.03 -24.15
CA GLY A 496 -27.40 -17.66 -24.51
C GLY A 496 -28.38 -18.82 -24.27
N GLY A 497 -29.61 -18.48 -23.91
CA GLY A 497 -30.66 -19.45 -23.70
C GLY A 497 -31.17 -20.05 -25.02
N ALA A 498 -31.71 -21.26 -24.96
CA ALA A 498 -32.33 -21.89 -26.12
C ALA A 498 -33.57 -21.10 -26.60
N GLY A 499 -33.74 -20.99 -27.91
CA GLY A 499 -34.95 -20.42 -28.53
C GLY A 499 -36.10 -21.43 -28.56
N GLY A 500 -37.31 -20.91 -28.80
CA GLY A 500 -38.49 -21.75 -29.05
C GLY A 500 -38.45 -22.44 -30.41
N VAL A 501 -39.44 -23.30 -30.68
CA VAL A 501 -39.66 -23.90 -32.01
C VAL A 501 -39.85 -22.81 -33.06
N ILE A 502 -40.49 -21.70 -32.68
CA ILE A 502 -40.57 -20.47 -33.45
C ILE A 502 -39.85 -19.37 -32.66
N GLY A 503 -38.55 -19.25 -32.88
CA GLY A 503 -37.73 -18.22 -32.27
C GLY A 503 -36.23 -18.51 -32.38
N TRP A 504 -35.42 -17.56 -31.94
CA TRP A 504 -33.97 -17.64 -32.03
C TRP A 504 -33.37 -17.92 -30.66
N ALA A 505 -32.24 -18.62 -30.63
CA ALA A 505 -31.43 -18.71 -29.42
C ALA A 505 -30.94 -17.31 -29.01
N GLY A 506 -30.76 -17.11 -27.70
CA GLY A 506 -30.13 -15.91 -27.18
C GLY A 506 -28.65 -15.85 -27.60
N ALA A 507 -28.12 -14.64 -27.70
CA ALA A 507 -26.69 -14.46 -27.90
C ALA A 507 -25.91 -14.85 -26.62
N ASN A 508 -24.70 -15.40 -26.80
CA ASN A 508 -23.77 -15.58 -25.67
C ASN A 508 -23.31 -14.22 -25.15
N GLY A 509 -23.07 -14.14 -23.84
CA GLY A 509 -22.46 -12.97 -23.22
C GLY A 509 -21.00 -12.81 -23.66
N GLY A 510 -20.56 -11.56 -23.80
CA GLY A 510 -19.15 -11.27 -24.05
C GLY A 510 -18.25 -11.63 -22.86
N THR A 511 -16.97 -11.90 -23.15
CA THR A 511 -15.91 -11.99 -22.14
C THR A 511 -15.71 -10.65 -21.43
N GLY A 512 -15.22 -10.69 -20.19
CA GLY A 512 -14.91 -9.48 -19.45
C GLY A 512 -13.73 -8.74 -20.04
N THR A 513 -13.75 -7.41 -19.96
CA THR A 513 -12.57 -6.60 -20.23
C THR A 513 -11.53 -6.80 -19.12
N GLY A 514 -10.24 -6.79 -19.47
CA GLY A 514 -9.18 -6.74 -18.48
C GLY A 514 -9.22 -5.44 -17.67
N GLY A 515 -8.71 -5.50 -16.44
CA GLY A 515 -8.50 -4.33 -15.61
C GLY A 515 -7.30 -3.51 -16.09
N THR A 516 -7.29 -2.23 -15.78
CA THR A 516 -6.11 -1.39 -16.07
C THR A 516 -4.95 -1.79 -15.17
N GLY A 517 -3.72 -1.67 -15.69
CA GLY A 517 -2.53 -1.77 -14.86
C GLY A 517 -2.46 -0.62 -13.85
N GLY A 518 -1.86 -0.87 -12.69
CA GLY A 518 -1.59 0.17 -11.70
C GLY A 518 -0.46 1.09 -12.17
N ASN A 519 -0.50 2.36 -11.77
CA ASN A 519 0.62 3.26 -12.04
C ASN A 519 1.87 2.83 -11.25
N GLY A 520 3.04 3.09 -11.81
CA GLY A 520 4.29 2.98 -11.05
C GLY A 520 4.33 4.03 -9.94
N GLY A 521 5.06 3.73 -8.88
CA GLY A 521 5.32 4.67 -7.79
C GLY A 521 6.22 5.80 -8.26
N GLN A 522 6.14 6.95 -7.59
CA GLN A 522 7.09 8.03 -7.84
C GLN A 522 8.47 7.66 -7.28
N GLY A 523 9.53 8.18 -7.89
CA GLY A 523 10.86 8.10 -7.28
C GLY A 523 10.92 8.93 -5.98
N GLY A 524 11.78 8.52 -5.06
CA GLY A 524 12.06 9.25 -3.84
C GLY A 524 12.79 10.56 -4.12
N ALA A 525 12.65 11.54 -3.23
CA ALA A 525 13.43 12.77 -3.32
C ALA A 525 14.93 12.48 -3.14
N GLY A 526 15.76 13.21 -3.88
CA GLY A 526 17.20 13.23 -3.63
C GLY A 526 17.53 14.05 -2.38
N GLY A 527 18.57 13.67 -1.68
CA GLY A 527 19.07 14.40 -0.51
C GLY A 527 19.74 15.72 -0.92
N ASN A 528 19.54 16.73 -0.11
CA ASN A 528 20.16 18.04 -0.25
C ASN A 528 21.67 17.96 -0.01
N GLY A 529 22.43 18.81 -0.69
CA GLY A 529 23.83 19.02 -0.35
C GLY A 529 23.97 19.84 0.94
N GLY A 530 24.95 19.51 1.76
CA GLY A 530 25.27 20.30 2.95
C GLY A 530 25.92 21.63 2.58
N ASN A 531 25.58 22.71 3.28
CA ASN A 531 26.29 23.98 3.12
C ASN A 531 27.75 23.85 3.57
N GLY A 532 28.63 24.61 2.92
CA GLY A 532 30.01 24.77 3.37
C GLY A 532 30.10 25.56 4.67
N GLY A 533 31.16 25.34 5.43
CA GLY A 533 31.42 26.03 6.68
C GLY A 533 31.91 27.46 6.45
N ASN A 534 31.55 28.36 7.37
CA ASN A 534 32.03 29.74 7.35
C ASN A 534 33.50 29.85 7.77
N ALA A 535 34.18 30.91 7.32
CA ALA A 535 35.50 31.32 7.78
C ALA A 535 35.46 32.72 8.42
N SER A 536 36.39 33.05 9.32
CA SER A 536 36.57 34.43 9.83
C SER A 536 36.89 35.43 8.70
N THR A 537 36.64 36.72 8.92
CA THR A 537 36.77 37.77 7.89
C THR A 537 38.15 37.74 7.21
N GLY A 538 38.16 37.52 5.89
CA GLY A 538 39.39 37.37 5.09
C GLY A 538 39.84 35.92 4.85
N GLY A 539 39.18 34.94 5.46
CA GLY A 539 39.39 33.51 5.24
C GLY A 539 38.62 32.92 4.06
N THR A 540 38.90 31.65 3.74
CA THR A 540 38.23 30.93 2.65
C THR A 540 37.04 30.13 3.18
N VAL A 541 35.83 30.48 2.72
CA VAL A 541 34.60 29.74 3.04
C VAL A 541 34.64 28.36 2.38
N GLY A 542 34.12 27.35 3.07
CA GLY A 542 34.02 26.00 2.52
C GLY A 542 33.04 25.93 1.35
N GLN A 543 33.30 25.04 0.40
CA GLN A 543 32.35 24.80 -0.69
C GLN A 543 31.12 24.05 -0.16
N GLY A 544 29.93 24.41 -0.66
CA GLY A 544 28.72 23.61 -0.42
C GLY A 544 28.74 22.32 -1.22
N GLY A 545 28.05 21.31 -0.71
CA GLY A 545 27.75 20.08 -1.43
C GLY A 545 26.65 20.30 -2.47
N ASN A 546 26.63 19.45 -3.49
CA ASN A 546 25.58 19.46 -4.50
C ASN A 546 24.32 18.75 -4.01
N LEU A 547 23.17 19.20 -4.50
CA LEU A 547 21.90 18.46 -4.41
C LEU A 547 22.00 17.15 -5.20
N ALA A 548 21.52 16.05 -4.64
CA ALA A 548 21.39 14.79 -5.37
C ALA A 548 20.11 14.76 -6.21
N LEU A 549 20.15 14.00 -7.32
CA LEU A 549 18.95 13.74 -8.11
C LEU A 549 17.95 12.90 -7.31
N GLY A 550 16.67 13.06 -7.62
CA GLY A 550 15.63 12.14 -7.17
C GLY A 550 15.75 10.77 -7.84
N GLY A 551 15.10 9.77 -7.24
CA GLY A 551 14.96 8.45 -7.83
C GLY A 551 14.11 8.48 -9.10
N GLN A 552 14.25 7.45 -9.92
CA GLN A 552 13.38 7.28 -11.09
C GLN A 552 11.99 6.84 -10.66
N GLY A 553 10.96 7.26 -11.39
CA GLY A 553 9.62 6.68 -11.25
C GLY A 553 9.64 5.19 -11.57
N GLY A 554 8.83 4.42 -10.85
CA GLY A 554 8.59 3.02 -11.14
C GLY A 554 7.84 2.83 -12.46
N GLN A 555 8.02 1.68 -13.08
CA GLN A 555 7.25 1.32 -14.28
C GLN A 555 5.78 1.10 -13.92
N GLY A 556 4.88 1.52 -14.80
CA GLY A 556 3.47 1.14 -14.71
C GLY A 556 3.29 -0.38 -14.86
N GLY A 557 2.29 -0.92 -14.18
CA GLY A 557 1.88 -2.31 -14.33
C GLY A 557 1.24 -2.56 -15.70
N ALA A 558 1.36 -3.80 -16.19
CA ALA A 558 0.68 -4.20 -17.42
C ALA A 558 -0.84 -4.17 -17.24
N ALA A 559 -1.57 -3.82 -18.30
CA ALA A 559 -3.02 -4.03 -18.32
C ALA A 559 -3.34 -5.54 -18.24
N GLY A 560 -4.45 -5.88 -17.60
CA GLY A 560 -4.95 -7.24 -17.57
C GLY A 560 -5.41 -7.67 -18.97
N GLY A 561 -5.21 -8.95 -19.28
CA GLY A 561 -5.75 -9.51 -20.52
C GLY A 561 -7.30 -9.53 -20.50
N PRO A 562 -7.97 -9.45 -21.67
CA PRO A 562 -9.37 -9.84 -21.75
C PRO A 562 -9.54 -11.27 -21.25
N GLY A 563 -10.71 -11.58 -20.65
CA GLY A 563 -11.03 -12.93 -20.22
C GLY A 563 -10.85 -13.90 -21.39
N GLY A 564 -10.15 -15.02 -21.14
CA GLY A 564 -9.62 -15.90 -22.19
C GLY A 564 -10.61 -16.17 -23.33
N ASN A 565 -10.10 -16.12 -24.56
CA ASN A 565 -10.88 -16.29 -25.79
C ASN A 565 -11.82 -17.48 -25.60
N SER A 566 -13.14 -17.25 -25.62
CA SER A 566 -14.08 -18.35 -25.77
C SER A 566 -13.65 -19.12 -27.00
N GLY A 567 -13.21 -20.37 -26.80
CA GLY A 567 -12.68 -21.20 -27.88
C GLY A 567 -13.63 -21.12 -29.05
N PHE A 568 -13.11 -20.81 -30.25
CA PHE A 568 -13.90 -20.65 -31.47
C PHE A 568 -15.03 -21.67 -31.47
N THR A 569 -16.27 -21.22 -31.29
CA THR A 569 -17.45 -22.06 -31.54
C THR A 569 -17.29 -22.50 -32.99
N GLY A 570 -17.10 -23.80 -33.21
CA GLY A 570 -16.94 -24.35 -34.55
C GLY A 570 -18.02 -23.78 -35.45
N ASN A 571 -17.62 -23.32 -36.64
CA ASN A 571 -18.51 -22.71 -37.63
C ASN A 571 -19.88 -23.41 -37.60
N LEU A 572 -20.94 -22.64 -37.36
CA LEU A 572 -22.33 -23.09 -37.43
C LEU A 572 -22.47 -24.00 -38.66
N GLY A 573 -22.84 -25.27 -38.44
CA GLY A 573 -23.13 -26.17 -39.54
C GLY A 573 -24.12 -25.50 -40.47
N VAL A 574 -23.77 -25.40 -41.76
CA VAL A 574 -24.60 -24.76 -42.79
C VAL A 574 -26.03 -25.32 -42.66
N PRO A 575 -27.08 -24.48 -42.56
CA PRO A 575 -28.45 -24.97 -42.62
C PRO A 575 -28.59 -25.92 -43.81
N GLY A 576 -29.12 -27.12 -43.58
CA GLY A 576 -29.33 -28.10 -44.64
C GLY A 576 -30.15 -27.47 -45.77
N SER A 577 -29.71 -27.64 -47.02
CA SER A 577 -30.41 -27.11 -48.19
C SER A 577 -31.87 -27.58 -48.20
N ASN A 578 -32.80 -26.68 -48.50
CA ASN A 578 -34.21 -27.03 -48.72
C ASN A 578 -34.30 -28.22 -49.69
N GLY A 579 -35.04 -29.26 -49.29
CA GLY A 579 -35.28 -30.43 -50.15
C GLY A 579 -35.92 -29.98 -51.47
N SER A 580 -35.43 -30.53 -52.59
CA SER A 580 -35.97 -30.26 -53.92
C SER A 580 -37.49 -30.47 -53.95
N PRO A 581 -38.28 -29.56 -54.55
CA PRO A 581 -39.71 -29.80 -54.75
C PRO A 581 -39.91 -31.09 -55.55
N GLY A 582 -40.75 -31.99 -55.01
CA GLY A 582 -41.07 -33.25 -55.66
C GLY A 582 -41.69 -33.02 -57.03
N THR A 583 -41.13 -33.64 -58.06
CA THR A 583 -41.72 -33.66 -59.40
C THR A 583 -42.87 -34.67 -59.38
N ILE A 584 -44.11 -34.20 -59.54
CA ILE A 584 -45.24 -35.07 -59.82
C ILE A 584 -45.04 -35.60 -61.25
N VAL A 585 -44.95 -36.93 -61.38
CA VAL A 585 -44.97 -37.65 -62.66
C VAL A 585 -46.41 -37.94 -63.03
#